data_AF-A0A850M1K8-F1
#
_entry.id   AF-A0A850M1K8-F1
#
_cell.length_a   1.000
_cell.length_b   1.000
_cell.length_c   1.000
_cell.angle_alpha   90.00
_cell.angle_beta   90.00
_cell.angle_gamma   90.00
#
_symmetry.space_group_name_H-M   'P 1'
#
loop_
_entity.id
_entity.type
_entity.pdbx_description
1 polymer ?
#
loop_
_entity_poly.entity_id
_entity_poly.type
_entity_poly.pdbx_seq_one_letter_code
_entity_poly.pdbx_strand_id
1 'polypeptide(L)'
;MKIIFHKKFYEHYTYDPAAASGRLEPIVKELKAHQYEFITPEPATEADILRAHTQRHLDSVKSDRIVHEMALLAAGGAIKAAQLAWEGTPTFAIIRPPGHHASGNSCWGFCYFNNISVSLLNLREGKGIQSAFVLDFDLHTGDGNINILGTKQNILRTQILNPRSNYEKEYLEEIAETFNQIGNFDIIVASAGFDEYEKDWGGKLSTSAYNTIGKLMNDFSEDKCQGRRYALLEGGYYHADFGINVHAFCQGFE
;
A
#
# COMPACT_ATOMS: atom_id res chain seq x y z
N MET A 1 -3.14 -2.88 -15.92
CA MET A 1 -3.05 -3.18 -14.47
C MET A 1 -4.30 -3.96 -14.01
N LYS A 2 -4.31 -4.57 -12.81
CA LYS A 2 -5.52 -5.13 -12.14
C LYS A 2 -5.80 -4.41 -10.83
N ILE A 3 -7.06 -4.41 -10.40
CA ILE A 3 -7.49 -3.80 -9.13
C ILE A 3 -7.96 -4.88 -8.16
N ILE A 4 -7.39 -4.92 -6.95
CA ILE A 4 -7.89 -5.78 -5.88
C ILE A 4 -8.93 -5.02 -5.07
N PHE A 5 -10.12 -5.62 -4.89
CA PHE A 5 -11.16 -5.05 -4.04
C PHE A 5 -12.13 -6.13 -3.56
N HIS A 6 -12.61 -6.00 -2.33
CA HIS A 6 -13.67 -6.83 -1.77
C HIS A 6 -14.83 -5.94 -1.31
N LYS A 7 -16.08 -6.31 -1.64
CA LYS A 7 -17.27 -5.51 -1.27
C LYS A 7 -17.46 -5.31 0.25
N LYS A 8 -16.97 -6.25 1.08
CA LYS A 8 -16.94 -6.11 2.55
C LYS A 8 -16.17 -4.87 3.00
N PHE A 9 -15.25 -4.35 2.20
CA PHE A 9 -14.60 -3.08 2.51
C PHE A 9 -15.57 -1.90 2.51
N TYR A 10 -16.85 -2.03 2.14
CA TYR A 10 -17.86 -1.00 2.42
C TYR A 10 -18.46 -1.10 3.83
N GLU A 11 -18.29 -2.23 4.51
CA GLU A 11 -18.83 -2.44 5.85
C GLU A 11 -18.02 -1.65 6.87
N HIS A 12 -18.71 -1.23 7.94
CA HIS A 12 -18.08 -0.59 9.08
C HIS A 12 -17.43 -1.64 9.99
N TYR A 13 -16.17 -1.41 10.35
CA TYR A 13 -15.43 -2.24 11.31
C TYR A 13 -14.96 -1.46 12.55
N THR A 14 -15.01 -0.13 12.49
CA THR A 14 -14.65 0.81 13.56
C THR A 14 -15.17 2.22 13.18
N TYR A 15 -14.86 3.24 13.98
CA TYR A 15 -15.35 4.62 13.85
C TYR A 15 -14.28 5.64 13.44
N ASP A 16 -13.11 5.20 13.02
CA ASP A 16 -12.04 6.09 12.54
C ASP A 16 -12.24 6.55 11.08
N PRO A 17 -11.50 7.58 10.62
CA PRO A 17 -11.61 8.09 9.26
C PRO A 17 -11.33 7.04 8.18
N ALA A 18 -10.42 6.10 8.40
CA ALA A 18 -10.10 5.06 7.42
C ALA A 18 -11.26 4.06 7.22
N ALA A 19 -12.09 3.89 8.25
CA ALA A 19 -13.32 3.08 8.25
C ALA A 19 -14.59 3.85 7.81
N ALA A 20 -14.48 5.13 7.47
CA ALA A 20 -15.63 5.96 7.12
C ALA A 20 -16.41 5.40 5.91
N SER A 21 -17.74 5.45 6.00
CA SER A 21 -18.62 5.19 4.84
C SER A 21 -18.42 6.26 3.77
N GLY A 22 -18.52 5.91 2.50
CA GLY A 22 -18.32 6.85 1.40
C GLY A 22 -16.85 7.12 1.04
N ARG A 23 -15.88 6.52 1.77
CA ARG A 23 -14.44 6.73 1.51
C ARG A 23 -13.96 6.02 0.25
N LEU A 24 -14.38 4.76 0.03
CA LEU A 24 -13.86 3.93 -1.07
C LEU A 24 -14.74 3.97 -2.33
N GLU A 25 -16.00 4.35 -2.18
CA GLU A 25 -17.01 4.41 -3.22
C GLU A 25 -16.60 5.33 -4.38
N PRO A 26 -16.04 6.54 -4.15
CA PRO A 26 -15.53 7.38 -5.23
C PRO A 26 -14.42 6.68 -6.02
N ILE A 27 -13.51 5.97 -5.35
CA ILE A 27 -12.41 5.24 -5.99
C ILE A 27 -12.95 4.14 -6.88
N VAL A 28 -13.80 3.27 -6.33
CA VAL A 28 -14.36 2.14 -7.08
C VAL A 28 -15.23 2.62 -8.24
N LYS A 29 -15.99 3.72 -8.06
CA LYS A 29 -16.77 4.33 -9.14
C LYS A 29 -15.88 4.83 -10.26
N GLU A 30 -14.83 5.59 -9.94
CA GLU A 30 -13.92 6.18 -10.92
C GLU A 30 -13.20 5.08 -11.72
N LEU A 31 -12.58 4.11 -11.04
CA LEU A 31 -11.84 3.04 -11.72
C LEU A 31 -12.76 2.11 -12.55
N LYS A 32 -14.02 1.91 -12.14
CA LYS A 32 -14.98 1.19 -13.01
C LYS A 32 -15.35 1.97 -14.27
N ALA A 33 -15.47 3.30 -14.18
CA ALA A 33 -15.75 4.14 -15.34
C ALA A 33 -14.63 4.05 -16.40
N HIS A 34 -13.38 3.84 -15.95
CA HIS A 34 -12.22 3.61 -16.81
C HIS A 34 -11.95 2.12 -17.12
N GLN A 35 -12.91 1.23 -16.87
CA GLN A 35 -12.89 -0.18 -17.28
C GLN A 35 -11.74 -1.03 -16.70
N TYR A 36 -11.18 -0.64 -15.55
CA TYR A 36 -10.23 -1.50 -14.84
C TYR A 36 -10.88 -2.84 -14.43
N GLU A 37 -10.12 -3.92 -14.52
CA GLU A 37 -10.58 -5.24 -14.07
C GLU A 37 -10.38 -5.40 -12.56
N PHE A 38 -11.43 -5.84 -11.87
CA PHE A 38 -11.45 -6.05 -10.43
C PHE A 38 -11.34 -7.53 -10.07
N ILE A 39 -10.45 -7.84 -9.13
CA ILE A 39 -10.24 -9.18 -8.59
C ILE A 39 -10.63 -9.17 -7.11
N THR A 40 -11.45 -10.14 -6.71
CA THR A 40 -11.82 -10.33 -5.31
C THR A 40 -10.76 -11.17 -4.60
N PRO A 41 -10.16 -10.68 -3.50
CA PRO A 41 -9.19 -11.43 -2.73
C PRO A 41 -9.86 -12.35 -1.70
N GLU A 42 -9.10 -13.35 -1.24
CA GLU A 42 -9.41 -14.12 -0.05
C GLU A 42 -8.69 -13.51 1.17
N PRO A 43 -9.20 -13.71 2.41
CA PRO A 43 -8.49 -13.30 3.63
C PRO A 43 -7.14 -14.00 3.79
N ALA A 44 -6.18 -13.31 4.42
CA ALA A 44 -4.93 -13.91 4.84
C ALA A 44 -5.15 -14.96 5.93
N THR A 45 -4.28 -15.96 5.99
CA THR A 45 -4.25 -16.91 7.11
C THR A 45 -3.48 -16.33 8.29
N GLU A 46 -3.67 -16.87 9.49
CA GLU A 46 -2.86 -16.50 10.65
C GLU A 46 -1.36 -16.73 10.42
N ALA A 47 -1.00 -17.80 9.69
CA ALA A 47 0.39 -18.07 9.32
C ALA A 47 0.97 -16.94 8.44
N ASP A 48 0.15 -16.35 7.57
CA ASP A 48 0.57 -15.23 6.72
C ASP A 48 0.83 -13.97 7.56
N ILE A 49 -0.01 -13.71 8.55
CA ILE A 49 0.16 -12.59 9.49
C ILE A 49 1.41 -12.79 10.36
N LEU A 50 1.64 -14.01 10.87
CA LEU A 50 2.74 -14.33 11.78
C LEU A 50 4.14 -14.21 11.15
N ARG A 51 4.23 -14.06 9.82
CA ARG A 51 5.50 -13.74 9.15
C ARG A 51 5.97 -12.32 9.47
N ALA A 52 5.03 -11.38 9.61
CA ALA A 52 5.29 -9.97 9.89
C ALA A 52 5.06 -9.60 11.37
N HIS A 53 4.11 -10.28 12.04
CA HIS A 53 3.66 -9.94 13.38
C HIS A 53 3.93 -11.04 14.39
N THR A 54 4.09 -10.66 15.65
CA THR A 54 4.19 -11.59 16.77
C THR A 54 2.83 -12.24 17.09
N GLN A 55 2.84 -13.44 17.67
CA GLN A 55 1.63 -14.11 18.15
C GLN A 55 0.82 -13.22 19.10
N ARG A 56 1.52 -12.52 20.01
CA ARG A 56 0.89 -11.60 20.96
C ARG A 56 0.09 -10.50 20.26
N HIS A 57 0.63 -9.95 19.17
CA HIS A 57 -0.04 -8.90 18.40
C HIS A 57 -1.26 -9.43 17.66
N LEU A 58 -1.12 -10.58 17.01
CA LEU A 58 -2.24 -11.29 16.38
C LEU A 58 -3.38 -11.53 17.38
N ASP A 59 -3.06 -12.08 18.56
CA ASP A 59 -4.05 -12.34 19.61
C ASP A 59 -4.73 -11.06 20.11
N SER A 60 -3.98 -9.95 20.19
CA SER A 60 -4.52 -8.64 20.56
C SER A 60 -5.53 -8.13 19.54
N VAL A 61 -5.21 -8.16 18.25
CA VAL A 61 -6.15 -7.74 17.18
C VAL A 61 -7.36 -8.68 17.13
N LYS A 62 -7.15 -9.98 17.31
CA LYS A 62 -8.19 -11.02 17.33
C LYS A 62 -9.22 -10.84 18.45
N SER A 63 -8.91 -10.07 19.50
CA SER A 63 -9.86 -9.76 20.57
C SER A 63 -11.06 -8.92 20.09
N ASP A 64 -10.90 -8.14 19.02
CA ASP A 64 -12.00 -7.52 18.30
C ASP A 64 -12.27 -8.32 17.01
N ARG A 65 -13.32 -9.14 17.03
CA ARG A 65 -13.65 -10.03 15.93
C ARG A 65 -13.91 -9.29 14.61
N ILE A 66 -14.57 -8.13 14.65
CA ILE A 66 -14.97 -7.42 13.43
C ILE A 66 -13.74 -6.78 12.78
N VAL A 67 -12.92 -6.11 13.59
CA VAL A 67 -11.63 -5.57 13.17
C VAL A 67 -10.74 -6.68 12.61
N HIS A 68 -10.62 -7.79 13.33
CA HIS A 68 -9.77 -8.91 12.92
C HIS A 68 -10.18 -9.50 11.57
N GLU A 69 -11.47 -9.76 11.35
CA GLU A 69 -11.97 -10.27 10.06
C GLU A 69 -11.66 -9.30 8.91
N MET A 70 -11.82 -7.99 9.14
CA MET A 70 -11.51 -6.99 8.12
C MET A 70 -10.01 -6.86 7.86
N ALA A 71 -9.19 -6.90 8.91
CA ALA A 71 -7.73 -6.83 8.81
C ALA A 71 -7.13 -8.04 8.09
N LEU A 72 -7.66 -9.25 8.30
CA LEU A 72 -7.26 -10.43 7.53
C LEU A 72 -7.61 -10.27 6.04
N LEU A 73 -8.78 -9.70 5.73
CA LEU A 73 -9.19 -9.47 4.35
C LEU A 73 -8.31 -8.42 3.65
N ALA A 74 -7.94 -7.33 4.34
CA ALA A 74 -7.01 -6.33 3.83
C ALA A 74 -5.62 -6.94 3.54
N ALA A 75 -5.07 -7.68 4.50
CA ALA A 75 -3.80 -8.38 4.34
C ALA A 75 -3.83 -9.40 3.20
N GLY A 76 -4.95 -10.12 3.04
CA GLY A 76 -5.14 -11.07 1.95
C GLY A 76 -5.19 -10.39 0.57
N GLY A 77 -5.84 -9.22 0.50
CA GLY A 77 -5.80 -8.36 -0.68
C GLY A 77 -4.38 -7.90 -1.04
N ALA A 78 -3.58 -7.53 -0.04
CA ALA A 78 -2.19 -7.16 -0.22
C ALA A 78 -1.33 -8.34 -0.74
N ILE A 79 -1.50 -9.54 -0.18
CA ILE A 79 -0.82 -10.75 -0.66
C ILE A 79 -1.19 -11.02 -2.13
N LYS A 80 -2.49 -10.94 -2.47
CA LYS A 80 -2.94 -11.18 -3.84
C LYS A 80 -2.36 -10.17 -4.83
N ALA A 81 -2.26 -8.90 -4.44
CA ALA A 81 -1.64 -7.87 -5.26
C ALA A 81 -0.16 -8.13 -5.52
N ALA A 82 0.60 -8.49 -4.47
CA ALA A 82 2.01 -8.83 -4.59
C ALA A 82 2.24 -10.07 -5.49
N GLN A 83 1.37 -11.09 -5.39
CA GLN A 83 1.44 -12.28 -6.24
C GLN A 83 1.23 -11.96 -7.72
N LEU A 84 0.22 -11.15 -8.06
CA LEU A 84 -0.04 -10.76 -9.46
C LEU A 84 1.08 -9.90 -10.02
N ALA A 85 1.60 -8.96 -9.23
CA ALA A 85 2.74 -8.13 -9.63
C ALA A 85 4.01 -8.96 -9.85
N TRP A 86 4.23 -9.97 -9.01
CA TRP A 86 5.31 -10.93 -9.22
C TRP A 86 5.19 -11.69 -10.54
N GLU A 87 3.96 -12.01 -10.94
CA GLU A 87 3.62 -12.68 -12.19
C GLU A 87 3.61 -11.73 -13.40
N GLY A 88 4.07 -10.48 -13.23
CA GLY A 88 4.22 -9.49 -14.30
C GLY A 88 2.97 -8.67 -14.56
N THR A 89 1.98 -8.70 -13.66
CA THR A 89 0.75 -7.90 -13.76
C THR A 89 0.78 -6.76 -12.75
N PRO A 90 1.04 -5.49 -13.17
CA PRO A 90 0.92 -4.34 -12.28
C PRO A 90 -0.43 -4.36 -11.57
N THR A 91 -0.45 -4.12 -10.26
CA THR A 91 -1.67 -4.28 -9.45
C THR A 91 -1.81 -3.18 -8.40
N PHE A 92 -3.01 -2.61 -8.28
CA PHE A 92 -3.37 -1.71 -7.19
C PHE A 92 -4.43 -2.34 -6.28
N ALA A 93 -4.25 -2.28 -4.97
CA ALA A 93 -5.18 -2.86 -4.01
C ALA A 93 -5.92 -1.78 -3.23
N ILE A 94 -7.24 -1.72 -3.42
CA ILE A 94 -8.15 -0.90 -2.62
C ILE A 94 -8.53 -1.74 -1.40
N ILE A 95 -7.73 -1.63 -0.35
CA ILE A 95 -7.90 -2.36 0.91
C ILE A 95 -8.17 -1.40 2.07
N ARG A 96 -8.90 -1.88 3.07
CA ARG A 96 -8.96 -1.25 4.40
C ARG A 96 -9.25 -2.33 5.46
N PRO A 97 -8.68 -2.26 6.68
CA PRO A 97 -7.86 -1.17 7.23
C PRO A 97 -6.48 -0.98 6.56
N PRO A 98 -5.89 0.23 6.67
CA PRO A 98 -4.50 0.51 6.28
C PRO A 98 -3.51 -0.28 7.14
N GLY A 99 -2.21 -0.19 6.84
CA GLY A 99 -1.19 -1.03 7.48
C GLY A 99 0.10 -0.35 7.92
N HIS A 100 0.49 0.80 7.36
CA HIS A 100 1.86 1.30 7.48
C HIS A 100 2.31 1.69 8.91
N HIS A 101 1.39 1.91 9.86
CA HIS A 101 1.67 2.17 11.29
C HIS A 101 1.68 0.90 12.18
N ALA A 102 1.32 -0.27 11.64
CA ALA A 102 1.37 -1.51 12.41
C ALA A 102 2.82 -2.04 12.49
N SER A 103 3.42 -1.97 13.68
CA SER A 103 4.71 -2.58 14.00
C SER A 103 4.54 -4.08 14.32
N GLY A 104 5.63 -4.84 14.40
CA GLY A 104 5.55 -6.29 14.58
C GLY A 104 4.89 -6.76 15.89
N ASN A 105 4.84 -5.90 16.91
CA ASN A 105 4.28 -6.21 18.23
C ASN A 105 3.28 -5.16 18.76
N SER A 106 2.88 -4.19 17.95
CA SER A 106 1.94 -3.12 18.32
C SER A 106 1.34 -2.47 17.10
N CYS A 107 0.18 -1.83 17.23
CA CYS A 107 -0.41 -1.07 16.13
C CYS A 107 -1.06 0.23 16.62
N TRP A 108 -1.19 1.20 15.72
CA TRP A 108 -1.82 2.49 15.94
C TRP A 108 -2.16 3.13 14.57
N GLY A 109 -2.70 4.36 14.56
CA GLY A 109 -2.95 5.10 13.32
C GLY A 109 -3.90 4.37 12.36
N PHE A 110 -4.98 3.78 12.88
CA PHE A 110 -5.99 3.01 12.13
C PHE A 110 -5.47 1.70 11.50
N CYS A 111 -4.19 1.41 11.69
CA CYS A 111 -3.53 0.22 11.18
C CYS A 111 -3.63 -0.90 12.22
N TYR A 112 -3.85 -2.14 11.76
CA TYR A 112 -3.93 -3.31 12.63
C TYR A 112 -2.89 -4.37 12.24
N PHE A 113 -2.80 -4.70 10.95
CA PHE A 113 -1.70 -5.48 10.39
C PHE A 113 -0.99 -4.69 9.30
N ASN A 114 0.33 -4.82 9.26
CA ASN A 114 1.16 -4.20 8.23
C ASN A 114 1.02 -4.93 6.89
N ASN A 115 0.16 -4.41 6.02
CA ASN A 115 -0.19 -5.03 4.74
C ASN A 115 1.03 -5.20 3.80
N ILE A 116 1.93 -4.21 3.76
CA ILE A 116 3.16 -4.28 2.95
C ILE A 116 4.08 -5.39 3.47
N SER A 117 4.40 -5.38 4.75
CA SER A 117 5.30 -6.37 5.35
C SER A 117 4.73 -7.78 5.25
N VAL A 118 3.43 -7.95 5.48
CA VAL A 118 2.76 -9.25 5.26
C VAL A 118 2.89 -9.68 3.81
N SER A 119 2.56 -8.83 2.84
CA SER A 119 2.61 -9.20 1.42
C SER A 119 4.03 -9.55 0.94
N LEU A 120 5.04 -8.75 1.32
CA LEU A 120 6.43 -8.99 0.95
C LEU A 120 7.02 -10.24 1.59
N LEU A 121 6.76 -10.49 2.88
CA LEU A 121 7.30 -11.66 3.57
C LEU A 121 6.62 -12.97 3.13
N ASN A 122 5.34 -12.90 2.72
CA ASN A 122 4.69 -14.04 2.06
C ASN A 122 5.24 -14.27 0.65
N LEU A 123 5.54 -13.20 -0.10
CA LEU A 123 6.18 -13.33 -1.41
C LEU A 123 7.62 -13.88 -1.28
N ARG A 124 8.35 -13.49 -0.23
CA ARG A 124 9.65 -14.04 0.14
C ARG A 124 9.57 -15.54 0.35
N GLU A 125 8.64 -16.00 1.18
CA GLU A 125 8.44 -17.41 1.48
C GLU A 125 8.01 -18.21 0.24
N GLY A 126 7.02 -17.72 -0.50
CA GLY A 126 6.41 -18.48 -1.59
C GLY A 126 7.13 -18.41 -2.94
N LYS A 127 7.87 -17.33 -3.22
CA LYS A 127 8.52 -17.09 -4.52
C LYS A 127 10.03 -16.84 -4.42
N GLY A 128 10.58 -16.71 -3.21
CA GLY A 128 12.02 -16.58 -3.00
C GLY A 128 12.61 -15.21 -3.35
N ILE A 129 11.80 -14.14 -3.40
CA ILE A 129 12.30 -12.78 -3.66
C ILE A 129 13.40 -12.41 -2.66
N GLN A 130 14.49 -11.80 -3.10
CA GLN A 130 15.63 -11.46 -2.24
C GLN A 130 15.62 -9.99 -1.83
N SER A 131 14.93 -9.14 -2.59
CA SER A 131 14.89 -7.70 -2.32
C SER A 131 13.62 -6.99 -2.79
N ALA A 132 13.20 -5.98 -2.03
CA ALA A 132 12.08 -5.13 -2.37
C ALA A 132 12.37 -3.65 -2.08
N PHE A 133 11.82 -2.76 -2.89
CA PHE A 133 11.79 -1.33 -2.61
C PHE A 133 10.37 -0.92 -2.18
N VAL A 134 10.26 -0.12 -1.12
CA VAL A 134 9.00 0.45 -0.64
C VAL A 134 9.04 1.96 -0.85
N LEU A 135 8.16 2.49 -1.70
CA LEU A 135 7.87 3.92 -1.73
C LEU A 135 6.65 4.17 -0.85
N ASP A 136 6.81 4.94 0.21
CA ASP A 136 5.74 5.26 1.14
C ASP A 136 5.45 6.75 1.10
N PHE A 137 4.49 7.12 0.26
CA PHE A 137 4.11 8.48 -0.03
C PHE A 137 2.86 8.94 0.74
N ASP A 138 2.38 8.12 1.68
CA ASP A 138 1.42 8.59 2.69
C ASP A 138 2.02 9.76 3.47
N LEU A 139 1.17 10.72 3.87
CA LEU A 139 1.56 11.90 4.64
C LEU A 139 2.33 11.50 5.91
N HIS A 140 1.93 10.41 6.54
CA HIS A 140 2.50 9.96 7.79
C HIS A 140 3.65 9.01 7.54
N THR A 141 4.70 9.11 8.37
CA THR A 141 5.80 8.15 8.30
C THR A 141 5.29 6.75 8.65
N GLY A 142 5.43 5.80 7.72
CA GLY A 142 5.11 4.38 7.94
C GLY A 142 6.10 3.70 8.88
N ASP A 143 6.05 4.03 10.17
CA ASP A 143 6.90 3.49 11.22
C ASP A 143 6.79 1.96 11.36
N GLY A 144 5.63 1.38 11.06
CA GLY A 144 5.43 -0.06 11.00
C GLY A 144 6.22 -0.74 9.88
N ASN A 145 6.26 -0.12 8.69
CA ASN A 145 7.08 -0.59 7.57
C ASN A 145 8.56 -0.60 7.97
N ILE A 146 9.04 0.50 8.57
CA ILE A 146 10.42 0.64 9.06
C ILE A 146 10.72 -0.40 10.14
N ASN A 147 9.82 -0.58 11.11
CA ASN A 147 9.99 -1.50 12.23
C ASN A 147 10.15 -2.96 11.77
N ILE A 148 9.22 -3.44 10.95
CA ILE A 148 9.19 -4.85 10.56
C ILE A 148 10.27 -5.15 9.52
N LEU A 149 10.31 -4.38 8.42
CA LEU A 149 11.25 -4.67 7.33
C LEU A 149 12.70 -4.35 7.72
N GLY A 150 12.92 -3.33 8.56
CA GLY A 150 14.24 -3.01 9.12
C GLY A 150 14.82 -4.14 9.99
N THR A 151 13.98 -4.85 10.76
CA THR A 151 14.42 -6.00 11.58
C THR A 151 14.56 -7.30 10.77
N LYS A 152 13.99 -7.36 9.56
CA LYS A 152 13.98 -8.53 8.68
C LYS A 152 14.99 -8.45 7.52
N GLN A 153 15.94 -7.52 7.56
CA GLN A 153 16.94 -7.31 6.49
C GLN A 153 17.78 -8.56 6.14
N ASN A 154 18.02 -9.44 7.11
CA ASN A 154 18.71 -10.72 6.87
C ASN A 154 17.85 -11.76 6.12
N ILE A 155 16.54 -11.54 6.06
CA ILE A 155 15.57 -12.42 5.41
C ILE A 155 15.18 -11.86 4.04
N LEU A 156 14.89 -10.55 3.97
CA LEU A 156 14.53 -9.82 2.76
C LEU A 156 15.25 -8.47 2.78
N ARG A 157 16.09 -8.20 1.78
CA ARG A 157 16.77 -6.90 1.67
C ARG A 157 15.76 -5.84 1.26
N THR A 158 15.47 -4.90 2.14
CA THR A 158 14.47 -3.85 1.89
C THR A 158 15.06 -2.46 1.95
N GLN A 159 14.66 -1.59 1.04
CA GLN A 159 14.87 -0.14 1.17
C GLN A 159 13.51 0.55 1.16
N ILE A 160 13.38 1.60 1.97
CA ILE A 160 12.14 2.34 2.15
C ILE A 160 12.45 3.82 1.95
N LEU A 161 11.66 4.48 1.11
CA LEU A 161 11.64 5.94 0.99
C LEU A 161 10.31 6.46 1.52
N ASN A 162 10.36 7.32 2.54
CA ASN A 162 9.27 8.21 2.93
C ASN A 162 9.68 9.63 2.49
N PRO A 163 9.21 10.16 1.36
CA PRO A 163 9.62 11.48 0.91
C PRO A 163 9.12 12.55 1.88
N ARG A 164 9.93 13.61 2.11
CA ARG A 164 9.70 14.55 3.23
C ARG A 164 9.57 16.00 2.83
N SER A 165 9.84 16.33 1.56
CA SER A 165 9.72 17.71 1.12
C SER A 165 8.31 18.28 1.39
N ASN A 166 8.26 19.56 1.78
CA ASN A 166 7.02 20.32 1.96
C ASN A 166 6.49 20.93 0.65
N TYR A 167 7.28 20.86 -0.42
CA TYR A 167 6.96 21.46 -1.72
C TYR A 167 6.86 20.37 -2.76
N GLU A 168 5.79 20.39 -3.56
CA GLU A 168 5.47 19.34 -4.54
C GLU A 168 6.63 19.04 -5.49
N LYS A 169 7.26 20.08 -6.05
CA LYS A 169 8.33 19.91 -7.02
C LYS A 169 9.51 19.15 -6.40
N GLU A 170 10.01 19.62 -5.27
CA GLU A 170 11.12 19.02 -4.54
C GLU A 170 10.75 17.63 -3.98
N TYR A 171 9.48 17.37 -3.69
CA TYR A 171 8.97 16.05 -3.28
C TYR A 171 9.07 15.04 -4.43
N LEU A 172 8.68 15.44 -5.64
CA LEU A 172 8.80 14.62 -6.85
C LEU A 172 10.27 14.44 -7.26
N GLU A 173 11.09 15.48 -7.12
CA GLU A 173 12.55 15.41 -7.34
C GLU A 173 13.22 14.44 -6.37
N GLU A 174 12.86 14.45 -5.08
CA GLU A 174 13.37 13.51 -4.07
C GLU A 174 13.12 12.04 -4.46
N ILE A 175 11.92 11.72 -4.95
CA ILE A 175 11.57 10.38 -5.45
C ILE A 175 12.41 10.02 -6.68
N ALA A 176 12.46 10.92 -7.67
CA ALA A 176 13.18 10.68 -8.92
C ALA A 176 14.69 10.51 -8.69
N GLU A 177 15.30 11.36 -7.87
CA GLU A 177 16.72 11.27 -7.51
C GLU A 177 17.03 9.96 -6.79
N THR A 178 16.18 9.55 -5.84
CA THR A 178 16.33 8.27 -5.15
C THR A 178 16.31 7.10 -6.14
N PHE A 179 15.32 7.05 -7.02
CA PHE A 179 15.21 6.01 -8.05
C PHE A 179 16.41 5.96 -9.00
N ASN A 180 17.01 7.11 -9.31
CA ASN A 180 18.22 7.18 -10.13
C ASN A 180 19.46 6.63 -9.41
N GLN A 181 19.56 6.80 -8.10
CA GLN A 181 20.76 6.47 -7.31
C GLN A 181 20.79 5.02 -6.79
N ILE A 182 19.64 4.39 -6.61
CA ILE A 182 19.56 3.03 -6.07
C ILE A 182 19.69 1.94 -7.15
N GLY A 183 20.12 0.75 -6.74
CA GLY A 183 20.27 -0.41 -7.63
C GLY A 183 18.98 -1.20 -7.85
N ASN A 184 19.13 -2.41 -8.42
CA ASN A 184 18.01 -3.29 -8.76
C ASN A 184 17.34 -3.90 -7.52
N PHE A 185 16.04 -4.17 -7.64
CA PHE A 185 15.22 -4.90 -6.68
C PHE A 185 14.39 -5.97 -7.40
N ASP A 186 13.86 -6.95 -6.66
CA ASP A 186 13.00 -7.96 -7.28
C ASP A 186 11.58 -7.43 -7.51
N ILE A 187 11.16 -6.42 -6.75
CA ILE A 187 9.83 -5.81 -6.82
C ILE A 187 9.84 -4.43 -6.15
N ILE A 188 9.00 -3.51 -6.63
CA ILE A 188 8.67 -2.26 -5.94
C ILE A 188 7.21 -2.27 -5.46
N VAL A 189 6.97 -1.72 -4.26
CA VAL A 189 5.63 -1.55 -3.69
C VAL A 189 5.40 -0.11 -3.26
N ALA A 190 4.20 0.42 -3.51
CA ALA A 190 3.75 1.66 -2.90
C ALA A 190 2.93 1.40 -1.62
N SER A 191 3.27 2.12 -0.56
CA SER A 191 2.36 2.48 0.54
C SER A 191 1.65 3.75 0.08
N ALA A 192 0.47 3.57 -0.52
CA ALA A 192 -0.18 4.60 -1.33
C ALA A 192 -1.22 5.37 -0.51
N GLY A 193 -0.76 6.39 0.22
CA GLY A 193 -1.63 7.36 0.89
C GLY A 193 -1.91 8.58 0.02
N PHE A 194 -3.16 9.03 0.00
CA PHE A 194 -3.59 10.20 -0.78
C PHE A 194 -3.94 11.42 0.09
N ASP A 195 -3.54 11.38 1.35
CA ASP A 195 -3.76 12.43 2.35
C ASP A 195 -2.76 13.58 2.26
N GLU A 196 -1.70 13.46 1.46
CA GLU A 196 -0.85 14.58 1.03
C GLU A 196 -1.57 15.55 0.07
N TYR A 197 -2.78 15.21 -0.40
CA TYR A 197 -3.49 15.98 -1.43
C TYR A 197 -3.75 17.44 -1.00
N GLU A 198 -3.72 18.37 -1.96
CA GLU A 198 -3.85 19.81 -1.74
C GLU A 198 -5.14 20.25 -1.00
N LYS A 199 -6.19 19.42 -1.03
CA LYS A 199 -7.46 19.65 -0.30
C LYS A 199 -7.69 18.68 0.87
N ASP A 200 -6.71 17.82 1.14
CA ASP A 200 -6.70 16.88 2.25
C ASP A 200 -5.74 17.38 3.34
N TRP A 201 -5.40 16.53 4.31
CA TRP A 201 -4.65 16.93 5.50
C TRP A 201 -3.26 17.50 5.21
N GLY A 202 -2.57 17.02 4.18
CA GLY A 202 -1.22 17.44 3.83
C GLY A 202 -1.15 18.74 3.05
N GLY A 203 -2.18 19.07 2.26
CA GLY A 203 -2.27 20.35 1.57
C GLY A 203 -1.16 20.61 0.53
N LYS A 204 -0.56 19.54 -0.02
CA LYS A 204 0.69 19.63 -0.80
C LYS A 204 0.59 19.14 -2.24
N LEU A 205 0.19 17.90 -2.45
CA LEU A 205 0.25 17.24 -3.75
C LEU A 205 -1.02 17.50 -4.57
N SER A 206 -0.84 17.90 -5.82
CA SER A 206 -1.88 18.00 -6.83
C SER A 206 -2.28 16.62 -7.37
N THR A 207 -3.43 16.55 -8.05
CA THR A 207 -3.82 15.35 -8.81
C THR A 207 -2.75 14.93 -9.84
N SER A 208 -2.10 15.90 -10.50
CA SER A 208 -1.00 15.63 -11.44
C SER A 208 0.27 15.08 -10.78
N ALA A 209 0.53 15.44 -9.52
CA ALA A 209 1.65 14.85 -8.78
C ALA A 209 1.43 13.35 -8.55
N TYR A 210 0.23 12.91 -8.22
CA TYR A 210 -0.08 11.47 -8.10
C TYR A 210 0.17 10.73 -9.42
N ASN A 211 -0.18 11.31 -10.56
CA ASN A 211 0.17 10.74 -11.88
C ASN A 211 1.68 10.64 -12.08
N THR A 212 2.42 11.71 -11.74
CA THR A 212 3.89 11.73 -11.81
C THR A 212 4.52 10.66 -10.91
N ILE A 213 4.03 10.48 -9.68
CA ILE A 213 4.49 9.43 -8.76
C ILE A 213 4.26 8.05 -9.38
N GLY A 214 3.05 7.80 -9.91
CA GLY A 214 2.74 6.56 -10.61
C GLY A 214 3.70 6.30 -11.78
N LYS A 215 3.97 7.33 -12.59
CA LYS A 215 4.91 7.24 -13.72
C LYS A 215 6.34 6.95 -13.29
N LEU A 216 6.84 7.62 -12.26
CA LEU A 216 8.17 7.37 -11.71
C LEU A 216 8.30 5.92 -11.23
N MET A 217 7.26 5.37 -10.59
CA MET A 217 7.24 3.98 -10.17
C MET A 217 7.19 2.99 -11.34
N ASN A 218 6.42 3.28 -12.39
CA ASN A 218 6.44 2.50 -13.62
C ASN A 218 7.86 2.46 -14.19
N ASP A 219 8.41 3.62 -14.52
CA ASP A 219 9.71 3.74 -15.19
C ASP A 219 10.81 3.02 -14.39
N PHE A 220 10.82 3.21 -13.05
CA PHE A 220 11.74 2.51 -12.16
C PHE A 220 11.52 0.99 -12.16
N SER A 221 10.27 0.53 -12.18
CA SER A 221 9.99 -0.90 -12.17
C SER A 221 10.42 -1.59 -13.46
N GLU A 222 10.20 -0.97 -14.62
CA GLU A 222 10.59 -1.52 -15.92
C GLU A 222 12.12 -1.62 -16.04
N ASP A 223 12.84 -0.61 -15.55
CA ASP A 223 14.31 -0.58 -15.56
C ASP A 223 14.94 -1.51 -14.50
N LYS A 224 14.46 -1.45 -13.25
CA LYS A 224 15.18 -2.00 -12.08
C LYS A 224 14.45 -3.11 -11.34
N CYS A 225 13.20 -3.43 -11.72
CA CYS A 225 12.36 -4.46 -11.08
C CYS A 225 11.70 -5.43 -12.06
N GLN A 226 12.12 -5.49 -13.33
CA GLN A 226 11.51 -6.35 -14.37
C GLN A 226 10.00 -6.12 -14.56
N GLY A 227 9.56 -4.86 -14.45
CA GLY A 227 8.16 -4.43 -14.53
C GLY A 227 7.31 -4.81 -13.30
N ARG A 228 7.90 -5.45 -12.28
CA ARG A 228 7.15 -5.94 -11.12
C ARG A 228 6.88 -4.81 -10.14
N ARG A 229 5.61 -4.38 -10.08
CA ARG A 229 5.15 -3.33 -9.18
C ARG A 229 3.73 -3.56 -8.68
N TYR A 230 3.48 -3.20 -7.44
CA TYR A 230 2.13 -3.09 -6.89
C TYR A 230 2.00 -1.91 -5.94
N ALA A 231 0.77 -1.54 -5.61
CA ALA A 231 0.50 -0.45 -4.69
C ALA A 231 -0.70 -0.80 -3.80
N LEU A 232 -0.62 -0.44 -2.53
CA LEU A 232 -1.65 -0.73 -1.53
C LEU A 232 -2.19 0.58 -0.97
N LEU A 233 -3.51 0.74 -0.96
CA LEU A 233 -4.14 1.94 -0.41
C LEU A 233 -3.89 2.07 1.10
N GLU A 234 -3.42 3.24 1.53
CA GLU A 234 -3.24 3.63 2.94
C GLU A 234 -4.21 4.76 3.31
N GLY A 235 -3.71 5.99 3.56
CA GLY A 235 -4.47 7.20 3.87
C GLY A 235 -5.16 7.87 2.68
N GLY A 236 -5.81 9.00 2.96
CA GLY A 236 -6.65 9.76 2.02
C GLY A 236 -8.09 9.86 2.52
N TYR A 237 -8.55 11.08 2.76
CA TYR A 237 -9.75 11.40 3.54
C TYR A 237 -10.59 12.52 2.92
N TYR A 238 -10.11 13.19 1.85
CA TYR A 238 -10.90 14.12 1.06
C TYR A 238 -11.70 13.39 -0.03
N HIS A 239 -12.90 12.92 0.34
CA HIS A 239 -13.68 11.99 -0.48
C HIS A 239 -14.06 12.50 -1.88
N ALA A 240 -14.25 13.82 -2.05
CA ALA A 240 -14.76 14.38 -3.31
C ALA A 240 -13.84 14.13 -4.50
N ASP A 241 -12.52 14.23 -4.28
CA ASP A 241 -11.51 14.06 -5.34
C ASP A 241 -10.72 12.75 -5.18
N PHE A 242 -11.03 11.92 -4.18
CA PHE A 242 -10.26 10.72 -3.86
C PHE A 242 -10.19 9.74 -5.05
N GLY A 243 -11.32 9.50 -5.72
CA GLY A 243 -11.33 8.64 -6.90
C GLY A 243 -10.50 9.19 -8.05
N ILE A 244 -10.55 10.50 -8.28
CA ILE A 244 -9.78 11.18 -9.33
C ILE A 244 -8.28 11.10 -9.04
N ASN A 245 -7.86 11.31 -7.79
CA ASN A 245 -6.45 11.22 -7.39
C ASN A 245 -5.91 9.80 -7.51
N VAL A 246 -6.68 8.79 -7.06
CA VAL A 246 -6.31 7.38 -7.23
C VAL A 246 -6.23 7.02 -8.70
N HIS A 247 -7.18 7.46 -9.52
CA HIS A 247 -7.14 7.22 -10.95
C HIS A 247 -5.93 7.86 -11.62
N ALA A 248 -5.59 9.11 -11.27
CA ALA A 248 -4.40 9.79 -11.78
C ALA A 248 -3.12 9.00 -11.47
N PHE A 249 -2.97 8.51 -10.23
CA PHE A 249 -1.89 7.58 -9.87
C PHE A 249 -1.90 6.32 -10.74
N CYS A 250 -3.05 5.66 -10.86
CA CYS A 250 -3.21 4.45 -11.66
C CYS A 250 -2.78 4.67 -13.12
N GLN A 251 -3.15 5.79 -13.74
CA GLN A 251 -2.78 6.12 -15.12
C GLN A 251 -1.27 6.25 -15.34
N GLY A 252 -0.54 6.80 -14.37
CA GLY A 252 0.93 6.85 -14.45
C GLY A 252 1.56 5.51 -14.13
N PHE A 253 0.91 4.74 -13.26
CA PHE A 253 1.39 3.46 -12.76
C PHE A 253 1.21 2.30 -13.74
N GLU A 254 0.30 2.39 -14.72
CA GLU A 254 0.10 1.36 -15.77
C GLU A 254 1.27 1.23 -16.73
#